data_AF-A0A957D4X2-F1
#
_entry.id   AF-A0A957D4X2-F1
#
_cell.length_a   1.000
_cell.length_b   1.000
_cell.length_c   1.000
_cell.angle_alpha   90.00
_cell.angle_beta   90.00
_cell.angle_gamma   90.00
#
_symmetry.space_group_name_H-M   'P 1'
#
loop_
_entity.id
_entity.type
_entity.pdbx_description
1 polymer ?
#
loop_
_entity_poly.entity_id
_entity_poly.type
_entity_poly.pdbx_seq_one_letter_code
_entity_poly.pdbx_strand_id
1 'polypeptide(L)'
;MKGNPVFCKNHDHEGQTGQSIVIIALALVGLLAFVGIAVDVGFVFARTTQLQSAVDSAALAAVVELVSDPDDSTPANLKATQFFNTNGFDILVRLPSDTGVTHLGDGRSLGLNELGEIQYELTATWPVDLFFLRLIGQQSITLTRAAVAGVFPMADIYASRRIEDGVLSTSNQAVFGPESCTSMGDPFSPLGSPWAPGSYTYNYRILIPPDYPHDIVRVELFDPDSINQSGDTFEVQHTDLAQTDLGKPLFETLGCIVDFHNYYMQYQPCLIPTDEQSLGDQGNPFWFIRIDENRRPRSGTNSGCGAPPGNNYTPSYNTQTTFELFYWAQNADGTLSRIPLATYTGQVDDGTRDSGDHLTDMQWVSPGGQLSVDQPAEVPADCGSPNGGDYDAADCSSGTPIGAGNGFEVSISQDLGNILTDPATNNRFIYLDVTAISGSSENGYEIWAGPNAYVNDVPSDANRRNLYILDGQSGHRAEGVTVFGMGRLPLNSNVDFRVDIPLIYVGPESAGQTIYISLFDSDSGASPPINFYFDSIARADWEVTYSGTEGGRCAIGSCNNQWVDPAYEVDVPGDLENCDYSVPGDCTPFYGGRLVASYDGGSTDTYGWQIRLSGQPYLIR
;
A
#
# COMPACT_ATOMS: atom_id res chain seq x y z
N MET A 1 102.22 -70.52 23.55
CA MET A 1 100.78 -70.25 23.81
C MET A 1 100.46 -68.86 23.30
N LYS A 2 99.27 -68.72 22.71
CA LYS A 2 98.75 -67.58 21.94
C LYS A 2 98.67 -66.28 22.75
N GLY A 3 98.72 -65.15 22.04
CA GLY A 3 98.23 -63.85 22.51
C GLY A 3 98.23 -62.82 21.38
N ASN A 4 97.11 -62.72 20.64
CA ASN A 4 96.85 -61.71 19.60
C ASN A 4 96.91 -60.28 20.18
N PRO A 5 97.36 -59.26 19.41
CA PRO A 5 97.01 -57.89 19.71
C PRO A 5 95.55 -57.62 19.29
N VAL A 6 94.78 -57.07 20.22
CA VAL A 6 93.39 -56.63 20.01
C VAL A 6 93.41 -55.28 19.28
N PHE A 7 92.73 -55.23 18.13
CA PHE A 7 92.37 -54.00 17.44
C PHE A 7 91.32 -53.26 18.29
N CYS A 8 91.69 -52.13 18.89
CA CYS A 8 90.72 -51.16 19.39
C CYS A 8 90.53 -50.08 18.33
N LYS A 9 89.35 -50.10 17.69
CA LYS A 9 88.85 -49.11 16.76
C LYS A 9 88.43 -47.88 17.57
N ASN A 10 89.10 -46.74 17.37
CA ASN A 10 88.56 -45.46 17.82
C ASN A 10 87.22 -45.23 17.09
N HIS A 11 86.13 -45.21 17.84
CA HIS A 11 84.94 -44.50 17.41
C HIS A 11 85.15 -43.05 17.82
N ASP A 12 85.62 -42.24 16.87
CA ASP A 12 85.46 -40.80 16.96
C ASP A 12 83.95 -40.52 16.99
N HIS A 13 83.46 -40.15 18.16
CA HIS A 13 82.16 -39.49 18.28
C HIS A 13 82.30 -38.10 17.64
N GLU A 14 82.14 -38.04 16.32
CA GLU A 14 81.92 -36.77 15.62
C GLU A 14 80.68 -36.10 16.20
N GLY A 15 80.86 -34.85 16.63
CA GLY A 15 79.87 -34.11 17.40
C GLY A 15 78.56 -33.89 16.66
N GLN A 16 77.49 -34.54 17.14
CA GLN A 16 76.11 -34.17 16.83
C GLN A 16 75.48 -33.36 17.98
N THR A 17 76.08 -32.21 18.33
CA THR A 17 75.49 -31.28 19.30
C THR A 17 75.19 -29.88 18.73
N GLY A 18 75.56 -29.62 17.48
CA GLY A 18 75.35 -28.31 16.82
C GLY A 18 74.17 -28.23 15.83
N GLN A 19 73.62 -29.36 15.36
CA GLN A 19 72.58 -29.33 14.32
C GLN A 19 71.16 -29.15 14.90
N SER A 20 70.91 -29.69 16.10
CA SER A 20 69.61 -29.59 16.77
C SER A 20 69.24 -28.15 17.13
N ILE A 21 70.21 -27.31 17.53
CA ILE A 21 69.94 -25.91 17.89
C ILE A 21 69.50 -25.07 16.67
N VAL A 22 70.01 -25.38 15.47
CA VAL A 22 69.63 -24.69 14.22
C VAL A 22 68.21 -25.07 13.81
N ILE A 23 67.85 -26.35 13.91
CA ILE A 23 66.48 -26.83 13.62
C ILE A 23 65.48 -26.24 14.62
N ILE A 24 65.82 -26.20 15.91
CA ILE A 24 64.96 -25.61 16.94
C ILE A 24 64.79 -24.10 16.72
N ALA A 25 65.86 -23.38 16.38
CA ALA A 25 65.78 -21.95 16.08
C ALA A 25 64.89 -21.65 14.86
N LEU A 26 65.03 -22.43 13.77
CA LEU A 26 64.18 -22.30 12.60
C LEU A 26 62.72 -22.69 12.88
N ALA A 27 62.49 -23.74 13.67
CA ALA A 27 61.16 -24.15 14.09
C ALA A 27 60.47 -23.09 14.96
N LEU A 28 61.21 -22.44 15.88
CA LEU A 28 60.70 -21.35 16.71
C LEU A 28 60.32 -20.13 15.86
N VAL A 29 61.16 -19.75 14.90
CA VAL A 29 60.86 -18.66 13.94
C VAL A 29 59.62 -19.00 13.11
N GLY A 30 59.51 -20.24 12.62
CA GLY A 30 58.32 -20.71 11.92
C GLY A 30 57.06 -20.63 12.79
N LEU A 31 57.13 -21.06 14.04
CA LEU A 31 56.00 -21.02 14.98
C LEU A 31 55.58 -19.58 15.29
N LEU A 32 56.53 -18.67 15.50
CA LEU A 32 56.25 -17.24 15.68
C LEU A 32 55.63 -16.61 14.43
N ALA A 33 56.05 -17.01 13.23
CA ALA A 33 55.44 -16.55 11.99
C ALA A 33 53.96 -17.00 11.90
N PHE A 34 53.66 -18.26 12.25
CA PHE A 34 52.27 -18.74 12.30
C PHE A 34 51.42 -18.02 13.35
N VAL A 35 51.97 -17.76 14.55
CA VAL A 35 51.28 -16.98 15.59
C VAL A 35 51.02 -15.56 15.11
N GLY A 36 51.99 -14.92 14.45
CA GLY A 36 51.83 -13.58 13.90
C GLY A 36 50.71 -13.50 12.86
N ILE A 37 50.66 -14.47 11.93
CA ILE A 37 49.57 -14.58 10.95
C ILE A 37 48.23 -14.78 11.67
N ALA A 38 48.16 -15.67 12.66
CA ALA A 38 46.92 -15.93 13.40
C ALA A 38 46.39 -14.68 14.13
N VAL A 39 47.28 -13.88 14.73
CA VAL A 39 46.92 -12.62 15.40
C VAL A 39 46.41 -11.60 14.40
N ASP A 40 47.11 -11.41 13.27
CA ASP A 40 46.69 -10.47 12.23
C ASP A 40 45.33 -10.86 11.62
N VAL A 41 45.11 -12.14 11.32
CA VAL A 41 43.83 -12.63 10.80
C VAL A 41 42.71 -12.43 11.83
N GLY A 42 42.97 -12.77 13.09
CA GLY A 42 41.99 -12.55 14.17
C GLY A 42 41.64 -11.08 14.36
N PHE A 43 42.63 -10.19 14.25
CA PHE A 43 42.41 -8.75 14.32
C PHE A 43 41.63 -8.20 13.12
N VAL A 44 41.98 -8.63 11.90
CA VAL A 44 41.24 -8.27 10.67
C VAL A 44 39.79 -8.74 10.75
N PHE A 45 39.54 -9.94 11.28
CA PHE A 45 38.19 -10.44 11.52
C PHE A 45 37.42 -9.57 12.52
N ALA A 46 38.03 -9.20 13.65
CA ALA A 46 37.40 -8.30 14.62
C ALA A 46 37.08 -6.92 14.04
N ARG A 47 38.02 -6.35 13.26
CA ARG A 47 37.83 -5.06 12.56
C ARG A 47 36.74 -5.13 11.49
N THR A 48 36.65 -6.27 10.82
CA THR A 48 35.58 -6.55 9.86
C THR A 48 34.20 -6.49 10.51
N THR A 49 34.02 -7.16 11.65
CA THR A 49 32.74 -7.14 12.39
C THR A 49 32.43 -5.74 12.90
N GLN A 50 33.43 -5.01 13.42
CA GLN A 50 33.25 -3.64 13.88
C GLN A 50 32.80 -2.71 12.75
N LEU A 51 33.43 -2.82 11.57
CA LEU A 51 33.05 -2.03 10.40
C LEU A 51 31.63 -2.37 9.93
N GLN A 52 31.26 -3.65 9.90
CA GLN A 52 29.89 -4.06 9.52
C GLN A 52 28.85 -3.45 10.46
N SER A 53 29.01 -3.59 11.78
CA SER A 53 28.05 -3.04 12.74
C SER A 53 27.91 -1.52 12.65
N ALA A 54 29.01 -0.80 12.35
CA ALA A 54 28.96 0.64 12.13
C ALA A 54 28.18 1.01 10.87
N VAL A 55 28.43 0.32 9.75
CA VAL A 55 27.72 0.52 8.47
C VAL A 55 26.23 0.19 8.62
N ASP A 56 25.89 -0.92 9.28
CA ASP A 56 24.52 -1.34 9.57
C ASP A 56 23.76 -0.25 10.36
N SER A 57 24.35 0.23 11.46
CA SER A 57 23.71 1.26 12.31
C SER A 57 23.54 2.61 11.59
N ALA A 58 24.51 2.97 10.74
CA ALA A 58 24.46 4.22 9.99
C ALA A 58 23.43 4.16 8.86
N ALA A 59 23.28 3.03 8.17
CA ALA A 59 22.25 2.83 7.15
C ALA A 59 20.84 2.90 7.77
N LEU A 60 20.61 2.21 8.88
CA LEU A 60 19.33 2.25 9.61
C LEU A 60 18.95 3.66 10.07
N ALA A 61 19.92 4.43 10.57
CA ALA A 61 19.65 5.80 11.02
C ALA A 61 19.37 6.76 9.85
N ALA A 62 19.96 6.52 8.68
CA ALA A 62 19.82 7.38 7.51
C ALA A 62 18.47 7.20 6.80
N VAL A 63 18.00 5.96 6.67
CA VAL A 63 16.78 5.66 5.90
C VAL A 63 15.53 6.30 6.50
N VAL A 64 15.48 6.52 7.82
CA VAL A 64 14.37 7.20 8.50
C VAL A 64 14.28 8.68 8.11
N GLU A 65 15.41 9.34 7.90
CA GLU A 65 15.43 10.76 7.49
C GLU A 65 14.90 10.95 6.07
N LEU A 66 15.02 9.93 5.20
CA LEU A 66 14.41 9.95 3.87
C LEU A 66 12.87 9.87 3.91
N VAL A 67 12.28 9.35 4.99
CA VAL A 67 10.82 9.35 5.17
C VAL A 67 10.33 10.77 5.44
N SER A 68 11.07 11.52 6.25
CA SER A 68 10.75 12.88 6.66
C SER A 68 11.03 13.91 5.56
N ASP A 69 12.15 13.78 4.85
CA ASP A 69 12.48 14.63 3.69
C ASP A 69 12.91 13.78 2.47
N PRO A 70 11.94 13.29 1.70
CA PRO A 70 12.12 12.50 0.47
C PRO A 70 13.08 13.08 -0.57
N ASP A 71 13.03 14.39 -0.77
CA ASP A 71 13.69 15.09 -1.87
C ASP A 71 15.11 15.52 -1.57
N ASP A 72 15.46 15.58 -0.27
CA ASP A 72 16.77 15.96 0.19
C ASP A 72 17.41 14.79 0.91
N SER A 73 18.39 14.16 0.25
CA SER A 73 19.22 13.15 0.93
C SER A 73 20.20 13.78 1.94
N THR A 74 20.36 15.10 1.99
CA THR A 74 21.34 15.77 2.87
C THR A 74 21.13 15.45 4.36
N PRO A 75 19.92 15.51 4.94
CA PRO A 75 19.65 15.07 6.30
C PRO A 75 20.02 13.60 6.53
N ALA A 76 19.63 12.70 5.61
CA ALA A 76 19.97 11.27 5.69
C ALA A 76 21.48 11.03 5.67
N ASN A 77 22.20 11.70 4.76
CA ASN A 77 23.66 11.61 4.62
C ASN A 77 24.38 12.15 5.87
N LEU A 78 23.87 13.25 6.43
CA LEU A 78 24.36 13.83 7.66
C LEU A 78 24.17 12.84 8.83
N LYS A 79 22.99 12.24 8.94
CA LYS A 79 22.67 11.26 10.00
C LYS A 79 23.52 10.00 9.88
N ALA A 80 23.69 9.46 8.67
CA ALA A 80 24.61 8.36 8.38
C ALA A 80 26.02 8.67 8.90
N THR A 81 26.53 9.86 8.57
CA THR A 81 27.86 10.31 8.98
C THR A 81 27.97 10.46 10.50
N GLN A 82 26.96 11.02 11.17
CA GLN A 82 26.94 11.16 12.64
C GLN A 82 27.00 9.80 13.35
N PHE A 83 26.19 8.83 12.91
CA PHE A 83 26.19 7.49 13.48
C PHE A 83 27.49 6.74 13.18
N PHE A 84 28.04 6.90 11.98
CA PHE A 84 29.30 6.29 11.59
C PHE A 84 30.49 6.85 12.40
N ASN A 85 30.56 8.17 12.58
CA ASN A 85 31.58 8.83 13.39
C ASN A 85 31.47 8.49 14.88
N THR A 86 30.24 8.34 15.40
CA THR A 86 30.00 7.90 16.79
C THR A 86 30.52 6.48 17.04
N ASN A 87 30.55 5.64 16.00
CA ASN A 87 31.19 4.32 16.05
C ASN A 87 32.73 4.36 15.89
N GLY A 88 33.33 5.55 15.81
CA GLY A 88 34.78 5.77 15.83
C GLY A 88 35.46 5.78 14.46
N PHE A 89 34.72 6.04 13.38
CA PHE A 89 35.24 6.06 12.00
C PHE A 89 35.08 7.45 11.36
N ASP A 90 36.18 8.08 10.91
CA ASP A 90 36.16 9.36 10.17
C ASP A 90 36.45 9.11 8.68
N ILE A 91 35.47 8.68 7.87
CA ILE A 91 35.69 8.33 6.45
C ILE A 91 34.55 8.78 5.51
N LEU A 92 34.93 9.03 4.24
CA LEU A 92 34.09 9.28 3.08
C LEU A 92 33.04 8.17 2.86
N VAL A 93 31.78 8.53 3.11
CA VAL A 93 30.59 7.79 2.72
C VAL A 93 30.39 7.89 1.19
N ARG A 94 30.22 6.75 0.51
CA ARG A 94 29.80 6.74 -0.91
C ARG A 94 28.31 6.43 -0.96
N LEU A 95 27.54 7.43 -1.35
CA LEU A 95 26.09 7.40 -1.40
C LEU A 95 25.62 6.82 -2.74
N PRO A 96 24.53 6.04 -2.75
CA PRO A 96 23.91 5.59 -3.98
C PRO A 96 23.45 6.82 -4.79
N SER A 97 23.62 6.73 -6.10
CA SER A 97 22.98 7.62 -7.06
C SER A 97 21.53 7.19 -7.23
N ASP A 98 20.60 8.14 -7.17
CA ASP A 98 19.16 7.98 -7.41
C ASP A 98 18.84 6.86 -8.41
N THR A 99 18.24 5.79 -7.91
CA THR A 99 17.61 4.77 -8.75
C THR A 99 16.13 4.72 -8.43
N GLY A 100 15.32 5.18 -9.38
CA GLY A 100 13.86 5.02 -9.42
C GLY A 100 13.10 6.03 -8.57
N VAL A 101 12.92 7.25 -9.08
CA VAL A 101 12.09 8.26 -8.43
C VAL A 101 10.61 7.97 -8.69
N THR A 102 9.85 7.67 -7.64
CA THR A 102 8.39 7.70 -7.60
C THR A 102 7.96 8.99 -6.93
N HIS A 103 7.31 9.87 -7.68
CA HIS A 103 6.80 11.12 -7.11
C HIS A 103 5.69 10.85 -6.08
N LEU A 104 5.73 11.62 -4.99
CA LEU A 104 4.96 11.48 -3.76
C LEU A 104 3.57 12.09 -3.80
N GLY A 105 3.04 12.44 -4.96
CA GLY A 105 1.74 13.13 -4.99
C GLY A 105 1.84 14.59 -4.60
N ASP A 106 2.57 14.97 -3.57
CA ASP A 106 2.75 16.34 -3.07
C ASP A 106 3.79 17.18 -3.87
N GLY A 107 4.31 16.63 -4.98
CA GLY A 107 5.40 17.22 -5.76
C GLY A 107 6.79 16.79 -5.32
N ARG A 108 6.89 15.97 -4.26
CA ARG A 108 8.14 15.38 -3.77
C ARG A 108 8.46 14.06 -4.48
N SER A 109 9.63 13.49 -4.27
CA SER A 109 10.21 12.35 -4.97
C SER A 109 10.69 11.32 -3.94
N LEU A 110 10.08 10.14 -3.90
CA LEU A 110 10.63 9.01 -3.13
C LEU A 110 11.19 7.94 -4.04
N GLY A 111 12.38 7.45 -3.70
CA GLY A 111 12.97 6.26 -4.29
C GLY A 111 12.28 4.96 -3.86
N LEU A 112 10.97 4.81 -4.11
CA LEU A 112 10.22 3.60 -3.74
C LEU A 112 10.53 2.44 -4.69
N ASN A 113 10.78 1.25 -4.14
CA ASN A 113 10.83 0.02 -4.95
C ASN A 113 9.42 -0.53 -5.25
N GLU A 114 9.36 -1.64 -5.98
CA GLU A 114 8.11 -2.33 -6.39
C GLU A 114 7.23 -2.81 -5.21
N LEU A 115 7.77 -2.84 -3.99
CA LEU A 115 7.05 -3.21 -2.77
C LEU A 115 6.58 -1.98 -1.97
N GLY A 116 6.92 -0.76 -2.40
CA GLY A 116 6.63 0.48 -1.67
C GLY A 116 7.65 0.83 -0.58
N GLU A 117 8.88 0.34 -0.68
CA GLU A 117 9.97 0.55 0.30
C GLU A 117 10.94 1.65 -0.16
N ILE A 118 11.35 2.54 0.75
CA ILE A 118 12.53 3.40 0.57
C ILE A 118 13.76 2.63 1.04
N GLN A 119 14.81 2.63 0.21
CA GLN A 119 16.09 2.03 0.57
C GLN A 119 17.21 3.07 0.65
N TYR A 120 18.11 2.88 1.61
CA TYR A 120 19.35 3.63 1.74
C TYR A 120 20.54 2.67 1.75
N GLU A 121 21.37 2.73 0.70
CA GLU A 121 22.62 1.99 0.63
C GLU A 121 23.77 2.80 1.21
N LEU A 122 24.62 2.14 2.00
CA LEU A 122 25.84 2.72 2.53
C LEU A 122 27.01 1.79 2.25
N THR A 123 28.04 2.28 1.55
CA THR A 123 29.33 1.59 1.44
C THR A 123 30.43 2.37 2.15
N ALA A 124 31.15 1.70 3.05
CA ALA A 124 32.29 2.26 3.77
C ALA A 124 33.57 1.44 3.56
N THR A 125 34.71 2.12 3.57
CA THR A 125 36.03 1.50 3.36
C THR A 125 36.99 1.91 4.47
N TRP A 126 37.67 0.95 5.11
CA TRP A 126 38.57 1.20 6.24
C TRP A 126 39.94 0.54 6.06
N PRO A 127 41.04 1.31 5.99
CA PRO A 127 42.39 0.74 6.05
C PRO A 127 42.73 0.29 7.48
N VAL A 128 43.01 -1.01 7.64
CA VAL A 128 43.42 -1.61 8.91
C VAL A 128 44.91 -1.95 8.86
N ASP A 129 45.67 -1.35 9.76
CA ASP A 129 47.09 -1.67 9.94
C ASP A 129 47.26 -3.09 10.51
N LEU A 130 48.19 -3.85 9.93
CA LEU A 130 48.55 -5.20 10.38
C LEU A 130 49.70 -5.13 11.39
N PHE A 131 49.93 -6.17 12.20
CA PHE A 131 51.04 -6.19 13.15
C PHE A 131 52.24 -6.95 12.59
N PHE A 132 52.08 -8.23 12.27
CA PHE A 132 53.19 -9.13 11.92
C PHE A 132 53.43 -9.24 10.42
N LEU A 133 52.39 -9.16 9.60
CA LEU A 133 52.46 -9.16 8.13
C LEU A 133 53.22 -7.93 7.59
N ARG A 134 53.37 -6.88 8.41
CA ARG A 134 54.25 -5.74 8.10
C ARG A 134 55.71 -6.18 7.89
N LEU A 135 56.15 -7.24 8.56
CA LEU A 135 57.52 -7.78 8.45
C LEU A 135 57.82 -8.36 7.07
N ILE A 136 56.79 -8.76 6.32
CA ILE A 136 56.91 -9.29 4.94
C ILE A 136 56.44 -8.28 3.88
N GLY A 137 56.30 -7.00 4.25
CA GLY A 137 55.99 -5.90 3.34
C GLY A 137 54.50 -5.56 3.20
N GLN A 138 53.60 -6.26 3.89
CA GLN A 138 52.16 -5.96 3.88
C GLN A 138 51.79 -5.04 5.05
N GLN A 139 51.64 -3.75 4.78
CA GLN A 139 51.48 -2.74 5.83
C GLN A 139 50.06 -2.64 6.37
N SER A 140 49.07 -2.70 5.49
CA SER A 140 47.65 -2.56 5.81
C SER A 140 46.81 -3.39 4.86
N ILE A 141 45.60 -3.73 5.29
CA ILE A 141 44.56 -4.27 4.43
C ILE A 141 43.37 -3.33 4.43
N THR A 142 42.82 -3.04 3.26
CA THR A 142 41.63 -2.22 3.12
C THR A 142 40.40 -3.11 3.21
N LEU A 143 39.56 -2.87 4.21
CA LEU A 143 38.27 -3.53 4.37
C LEU A 143 37.19 -2.69 3.72
N THR A 144 36.27 -3.31 2.97
CA THR A 144 35.08 -2.64 2.43
C THR A 144 33.85 -3.39 2.90
N ARG A 145 32.86 -2.66 3.41
CA ARG A 145 31.55 -3.20 3.80
C ARG A 145 30.45 -2.31 3.29
N ALA A 146 29.31 -2.94 3.03
CA ALA A 146 28.09 -2.27 2.64
C ALA A 146 26.94 -2.77 3.51
N ALA A 147 25.94 -1.93 3.67
CA ALA A 147 24.62 -2.31 4.16
C ALA A 147 23.57 -1.55 3.35
N VAL A 148 22.42 -2.19 3.18
CA VAL A 148 21.22 -1.55 2.65
C VAL A 148 20.19 -1.58 3.76
N ALA A 149 19.67 -0.42 4.13
CA ALA A 149 18.56 -0.29 5.06
C ALA A 149 17.29 0.06 4.29
N GLY A 150 16.16 -0.43 4.79
CA GLY A 150 14.85 -0.29 4.19
C GLY A 150 13.82 0.23 5.19
N VAL A 151 12.83 0.98 4.69
CA VAL A 151 11.65 1.38 5.46
C VAL A 151 10.44 1.46 4.54
N PHE A 152 9.28 1.03 5.01
CA PHE A 152 8.00 1.26 4.33
C PHE A 152 7.38 2.55 4.90
N PRO A 153 7.55 3.71 4.23
CA PRO A 153 7.02 4.97 4.73
C PRO A 153 5.49 5.03 4.60
N MET A 154 4.93 4.32 3.63
CA MET A 154 3.51 4.39 3.28
C MET A 154 2.71 3.41 4.12
N ALA A 155 1.61 3.92 4.69
CA ALA A 155 0.70 3.09 5.46
C ALA A 155 -0.43 2.54 4.57
N ASP A 156 -0.88 1.33 4.88
CA ASP A 156 -2.01 0.67 4.23
C ASP A 156 -3.32 1.36 4.67
N ILE A 157 -3.98 2.04 3.73
CA ILE A 157 -5.21 2.81 3.97
C ILE A 157 -6.41 1.89 3.78
N TYR A 158 -7.37 1.85 4.70
CA TYR A 158 -8.59 1.06 4.51
C TYR A 158 -9.32 1.49 3.23
N ALA A 159 -9.62 0.53 2.35
CA ALA A 159 -10.33 0.82 1.11
C ALA A 159 -11.77 1.30 1.41
N SER A 160 -12.47 0.65 2.34
CA SER A 160 -13.83 1.03 2.70
C SER A 160 -14.04 1.10 4.20
N ARG A 161 -14.95 1.98 4.63
CA ARG A 161 -15.46 1.96 6.00
C ARG A 161 -16.18 0.65 6.32
N ARG A 162 -16.88 0.07 5.34
CA ARG A 162 -17.66 -1.15 5.50
C ARG A 162 -17.03 -2.33 4.76
N ILE A 163 -15.70 -2.39 4.79
CA ILE A 163 -14.93 -3.42 4.09
C ILE A 163 -15.21 -4.84 4.59
N GLU A 164 -15.61 -4.99 5.86
CA GLU A 164 -15.90 -6.30 6.45
C GLU A 164 -17.16 -6.92 5.85
N ASP A 165 -18.15 -6.08 5.50
CA ASP A 165 -19.46 -6.52 5.04
C ASP A 165 -19.69 -6.21 3.55
N GLY A 166 -18.82 -5.47 2.87
CA GLY A 166 -18.98 -5.16 1.45
C GLY A 166 -20.27 -4.39 1.15
N VAL A 167 -20.59 -3.41 2.00
CA VAL A 167 -21.73 -2.49 1.88
C VAL A 167 -21.23 -1.18 1.30
N LEU A 168 -21.95 -0.61 0.35
CA LEU A 168 -21.57 0.70 -0.17
C LEU A 168 -21.84 1.78 0.88
N SER A 169 -20.85 2.65 1.08
CA SER A 169 -20.75 3.62 2.17
C SER A 169 -20.80 5.06 1.65
N THR A 170 -20.75 6.07 2.51
CA THR A 170 -20.80 7.50 2.15
C THR A 170 -19.64 7.99 1.29
N SER A 171 -18.62 7.15 1.14
CA SER A 171 -17.48 7.37 0.28
C SER A 171 -17.08 6.05 -0.36
N ASN A 172 -16.59 6.13 -1.59
CA ASN A 172 -16.15 4.99 -2.39
C ASN A 172 -14.85 5.29 -3.12
N GLN A 173 -14.22 4.26 -3.67
CA GLN A 173 -13.04 4.43 -4.50
C GLN A 173 -13.37 5.10 -5.82
N ALA A 174 -12.41 5.86 -6.35
CA ALA A 174 -12.54 6.50 -7.64
C ALA A 174 -11.23 6.42 -8.42
N VAL A 175 -11.32 6.39 -9.74
CA VAL A 175 -10.15 6.60 -10.61
C VAL A 175 -10.58 7.43 -11.81
N PHE A 176 -9.73 8.32 -12.28
CA PHE A 176 -10.03 9.14 -13.45
C PHE A 176 -9.28 8.65 -14.68
N GLY A 177 -9.95 8.77 -15.83
CA GLY A 177 -9.34 8.43 -17.10
C GLY A 177 -8.06 9.24 -17.38
N PRO A 178 -7.06 8.65 -18.07
CA PRO A 178 -5.79 9.29 -18.36
C PRO A 178 -5.91 10.61 -19.14
N GLU A 179 -7.00 10.80 -19.89
CA GLU A 179 -7.29 12.05 -20.60
C GLU A 179 -8.03 13.08 -19.74
N SER A 180 -8.19 12.85 -18.43
CA SER A 180 -8.83 13.80 -17.50
C SER A 180 -7.85 14.87 -16.97
N CYS A 181 -8.22 15.52 -15.87
CA CYS A 181 -7.46 16.60 -15.24
C CYS A 181 -7.36 16.35 -13.74
N THR A 182 -6.25 16.77 -13.14
CA THR A 182 -6.04 16.55 -11.71
C THR A 182 -6.93 17.39 -10.82
N SER A 183 -7.53 18.47 -11.33
CA SER A 183 -8.53 19.30 -10.64
C SER A 183 -9.90 18.65 -10.54
N MET A 184 -9.97 17.34 -10.74
CA MET A 184 -11.16 16.51 -10.53
C MET A 184 -10.98 15.57 -9.32
N GLY A 185 -9.95 15.77 -8.50
CA GLY A 185 -9.72 14.95 -7.31
C GLY A 185 -8.70 13.83 -7.41
N ASP A 186 -8.34 13.41 -8.63
CA ASP A 186 -7.32 12.37 -8.85
C ASP A 186 -5.97 12.99 -9.23
N PRO A 187 -4.99 13.01 -8.31
CA PRO A 187 -3.70 13.62 -8.57
C PRO A 187 -2.81 12.78 -9.49
N PHE A 188 -3.10 11.50 -9.76
CA PHE A 188 -2.12 10.60 -10.36
C PHE A 188 -2.51 10.02 -11.71
N SER A 189 -3.76 9.60 -11.91
CA SER A 189 -4.17 8.94 -13.16
C SER A 189 -4.10 9.83 -14.41
N PRO A 190 -4.43 11.14 -14.34
CA PRO A 190 -4.32 12.00 -15.52
C PRO A 190 -2.89 12.07 -16.07
N LEU A 191 -2.69 11.82 -17.37
CA LEU A 191 -1.37 11.83 -18.03
C LEU A 191 -0.62 13.16 -17.92
N GLY A 192 -1.37 14.25 -17.76
CA GLY A 192 -0.85 15.60 -17.57
C GLY A 192 -0.47 15.93 -16.13
N SER A 193 -0.56 14.97 -15.21
CA SER A 193 -0.30 15.17 -13.78
C SER A 193 1.14 15.66 -13.55
N PRO A 194 1.33 16.70 -12.71
CA PRO A 194 2.67 17.07 -12.23
C PRO A 194 3.20 16.12 -11.14
N TRP A 195 2.39 15.16 -10.70
CA TRP A 195 2.65 14.31 -9.54
C TRP A 195 2.85 12.84 -9.86
N ALA A 196 2.58 12.42 -11.10
CA ALA A 196 2.98 11.13 -11.65
C ALA A 196 3.41 11.28 -13.12
N PRO A 197 4.51 10.62 -13.53
CA PRO A 197 4.91 10.61 -14.94
C PRO A 197 4.11 9.56 -15.72
N GLY A 198 3.17 10.00 -16.55
CA GLY A 198 2.46 9.11 -17.48
C GLY A 198 1.33 8.32 -16.80
N SER A 199 1.09 7.08 -17.28
CA SER A 199 0.03 6.22 -16.76
C SER A 199 0.35 5.78 -15.34
N TYR A 200 -0.62 5.86 -14.44
CA TYR A 200 -0.46 5.52 -13.03
C TYR A 200 -1.36 4.35 -12.65
N THR A 201 -0.87 3.52 -11.73
CA THR A 201 -1.56 2.35 -11.20
C THR A 201 -1.73 2.50 -9.70
N TYR A 202 -2.97 2.44 -9.21
CA TYR A 202 -3.25 2.36 -7.79
C TYR A 202 -3.13 0.91 -7.33
N ASN A 203 -2.31 0.67 -6.32
CA ASN A 203 -2.07 -0.67 -5.79
C ASN A 203 -2.93 -0.89 -4.55
N TYR A 204 -3.66 -2.00 -4.54
CA TYR A 204 -4.40 -2.48 -3.40
C TYR A 204 -3.76 -3.77 -2.86
N ARG A 205 -3.84 -3.94 -1.55
CA ARG A 205 -3.37 -5.12 -0.82
C ARG A 205 -4.54 -5.76 -0.11
N ILE A 206 -4.74 -7.05 -0.36
CA ILE A 206 -5.76 -7.88 0.25
C ILE A 206 -5.07 -8.80 1.26
N LEU A 207 -5.23 -8.49 2.54
CA LEU A 207 -4.72 -9.27 3.65
C LEU A 207 -5.60 -10.51 3.86
N ILE A 208 -4.96 -11.67 3.97
CA ILE A 208 -5.61 -12.94 4.36
C ILE A 208 -4.98 -13.39 5.67
N PRO A 209 -5.76 -13.47 6.77
CA PRO A 209 -5.21 -13.84 8.06
C PRO A 209 -4.81 -15.33 8.09
N PRO A 210 -3.88 -15.74 8.97
CA PRO A 210 -3.40 -17.13 9.04
C PRO A 210 -4.49 -18.13 9.44
N ASP A 211 -5.50 -17.68 10.19
CA ASP A 211 -6.62 -18.47 10.69
C ASP A 211 -7.87 -18.39 9.80
N TYR A 212 -7.76 -17.78 8.61
CA TYR A 212 -8.84 -17.74 7.63
C TYR A 212 -9.38 -19.16 7.35
N PRO A 213 -10.68 -19.44 7.61
CA PRO A 213 -11.18 -20.81 7.70
C PRO A 213 -11.56 -21.43 6.34
N HIS A 214 -11.47 -20.68 5.24
CA HIS A 214 -11.86 -21.09 3.91
C HIS A 214 -10.65 -21.28 3.00
N ASP A 215 -10.77 -22.17 2.00
CA ASP A 215 -9.74 -22.30 0.96
C ASP A 215 -9.89 -21.23 -0.14
N ILE A 216 -11.09 -20.69 -0.33
CA ILE A 216 -11.37 -19.71 -1.39
C ILE A 216 -11.43 -18.31 -0.78
N VAL A 217 -10.70 -17.39 -1.41
CA VAL A 217 -10.85 -15.94 -1.23
C VAL A 217 -11.46 -15.39 -2.52
N ARG A 218 -12.69 -14.93 -2.41
CA ARG A 218 -13.44 -14.28 -3.49
C ARG A 218 -13.20 -12.78 -3.41
N VAL A 219 -12.79 -12.19 -4.52
CA VAL A 219 -12.63 -10.73 -4.67
C VAL A 219 -13.78 -10.22 -5.52
N GLU A 220 -14.60 -9.35 -4.93
CA GLU A 220 -15.75 -8.73 -5.58
C GLU A 220 -15.45 -7.28 -5.91
N LEU A 221 -15.85 -6.89 -7.11
CA LEU A 221 -15.81 -5.53 -7.62
C LEU A 221 -17.24 -5.02 -7.73
N PHE A 222 -17.45 -3.78 -7.30
CA PHE A 222 -18.63 -3.00 -7.61
C PHE A 222 -18.19 -1.83 -8.51
N ASP A 223 -18.91 -1.60 -9.60
CA ASP A 223 -18.64 -0.53 -10.56
C ASP A 223 -19.97 0.15 -10.94
N PRO A 224 -20.29 1.33 -10.38
CA PRO A 224 -21.47 2.08 -10.73
C PRO A 224 -21.29 2.78 -12.09
N ASP A 225 -21.80 2.14 -13.14
CA ASP A 225 -21.86 2.55 -14.55
C ASP A 225 -21.76 4.06 -14.92
N SER A 226 -21.15 4.32 -16.09
CA SER A 226 -21.10 5.62 -16.78
C SER A 226 -22.25 5.84 -17.76
N ILE A 227 -22.95 4.77 -18.12
CA ILE A 227 -23.84 4.65 -19.29
C ILE A 227 -25.34 4.77 -18.93
N ASN A 228 -25.73 5.08 -17.69
CA ASN A 228 -27.14 5.32 -17.36
C ASN A 228 -27.79 6.51 -18.10
N GLN A 229 -29.08 6.47 -18.40
CA GLN A 229 -29.77 7.53 -19.15
C GLN A 229 -30.03 8.79 -18.29
N SER A 230 -30.52 9.84 -18.95
CA SER A 230 -30.89 11.10 -18.30
C SER A 230 -32.28 10.97 -17.65
N GLY A 231 -32.37 11.19 -16.33
CA GLY A 231 -33.65 11.25 -15.62
C GLY A 231 -34.25 9.88 -15.27
N ASP A 232 -33.41 8.85 -15.12
CA ASP A 232 -33.87 7.54 -14.68
C ASP A 232 -34.45 7.59 -13.26
N THR A 233 -35.48 6.78 -13.06
CA THR A 233 -36.09 6.53 -11.76
C THR A 233 -35.85 5.09 -11.36
N PHE A 234 -35.48 4.88 -10.10
CA PHE A 234 -35.23 3.57 -9.53
C PHE A 234 -36.22 3.29 -8.42
N GLU A 235 -36.66 2.04 -8.34
CA GLU A 235 -37.42 1.56 -7.19
C GLU A 235 -36.43 1.27 -6.07
N VAL A 236 -36.40 2.16 -5.07
CA VAL A 236 -35.61 2.01 -3.87
C VAL A 236 -36.45 1.25 -2.85
N GLN A 237 -35.86 0.22 -2.25
CA GLN A 237 -36.43 -0.41 -1.07
C GLN A 237 -35.85 0.28 0.18
N HIS A 238 -36.70 0.54 1.17
CA HIS A 238 -36.30 1.20 2.42
C HIS A 238 -36.00 0.19 3.52
N THR A 239 -35.08 0.56 4.42
CA THR A 239 -34.77 -0.25 5.62
C THR A 239 -36.00 -0.43 6.50
N ASP A 240 -36.00 -1.50 7.31
CA ASP A 240 -37.09 -1.74 8.28
C ASP A 240 -37.24 -0.56 9.26
N LEU A 241 -36.11 0.03 9.68
CA LEU A 241 -36.09 1.20 10.57
C LEU A 241 -36.64 2.46 9.89
N ALA A 242 -36.36 2.69 8.62
CA ALA A 242 -36.95 3.81 7.90
C ALA A 242 -38.48 3.69 7.79
N GLN A 243 -38.99 2.47 7.63
CA GLN A 243 -40.44 2.23 7.63
C GLN A 243 -41.06 2.50 9.01
N THR A 244 -40.42 2.05 10.10
CA THR A 244 -40.99 2.20 11.45
C THR A 244 -40.83 3.61 12.02
N ASP A 245 -39.67 4.23 11.84
CA ASP A 245 -39.26 5.43 12.56
C ASP A 245 -39.45 6.70 11.72
N LEU A 246 -39.31 6.59 10.40
CA LEU A 246 -39.48 7.71 9.45
C LEU A 246 -40.80 7.63 8.66
N GLY A 247 -41.53 6.51 8.75
CA GLY A 247 -42.79 6.32 8.05
C GLY A 247 -42.65 6.17 6.53
N LYS A 248 -41.47 5.76 6.06
CA LYS A 248 -41.21 5.48 4.64
C LYS A 248 -42.00 4.25 4.16
N PRO A 249 -42.42 4.20 2.88
CA PRO A 249 -43.00 2.98 2.32
C PRO A 249 -41.93 1.89 2.18
N LEU A 250 -42.33 0.63 2.01
CA LEU A 250 -41.36 -0.46 1.73
C LEU A 250 -40.62 -0.22 0.40
N PHE A 251 -41.34 0.26 -0.61
CA PHE A 251 -40.79 0.61 -1.93
C PHE A 251 -41.18 2.05 -2.27
N GLU A 252 -40.21 2.83 -2.76
CA GLU A 252 -40.40 4.19 -3.26
C GLU A 252 -39.70 4.33 -4.62
N THR A 253 -40.42 4.79 -5.64
CA THR A 253 -39.79 5.16 -6.91
C THR A 253 -39.20 6.55 -6.76
N LEU A 254 -37.88 6.60 -6.66
CA LEU A 254 -37.10 7.83 -6.57
C LEU A 254 -36.39 8.07 -7.89
N GLY A 255 -35.98 9.31 -8.16
CA GLY A 255 -35.19 9.64 -9.33
C GLY A 255 -34.09 10.62 -8.96
N CYS A 256 -33.13 10.83 -9.86
CA CYS A 256 -32.14 11.90 -9.69
C CYS A 256 -32.87 13.24 -9.45
N ILE A 257 -32.68 13.88 -8.29
CA ILE A 257 -33.41 15.09 -7.89
C ILE A 257 -32.69 16.40 -8.28
N VAL A 258 -33.49 17.45 -8.51
CA VAL A 258 -33.13 18.84 -8.92
C VAL A 258 -32.37 19.59 -7.82
N ASP A 259 -32.66 19.28 -6.56
CA ASP A 259 -32.53 20.25 -5.47
C ASP A 259 -31.14 20.32 -4.83
N PHE A 260 -30.18 19.55 -5.32
CA PHE A 260 -28.80 19.60 -4.85
C PHE A 260 -27.77 19.89 -5.94
N HIS A 261 -28.14 20.54 -7.06
CA HIS A 261 -27.30 21.09 -8.16
C HIS A 261 -27.52 20.43 -9.56
N ASN A 262 -28.69 20.61 -10.21
CA ASN A 262 -28.86 20.41 -11.68
C ASN A 262 -28.28 19.10 -12.30
N TYR A 263 -28.30 17.96 -11.60
CA TYR A 263 -27.61 16.72 -11.97
C TYR A 263 -28.37 15.77 -12.93
N TYR A 264 -29.27 16.28 -13.79
CA TYR A 264 -30.06 15.42 -14.69
C TYR A 264 -29.30 14.87 -15.88
N MET A 265 -28.26 15.59 -16.29
CA MET A 265 -27.58 15.31 -17.55
C MET A 265 -26.72 14.06 -17.38
N GLN A 266 -26.72 13.17 -18.37
CA GLN A 266 -26.01 11.90 -18.31
C GLN A 266 -24.50 12.03 -18.04
N TYR A 267 -23.89 13.18 -18.36
CA TYR A 267 -22.48 13.47 -18.07
C TYR A 267 -22.21 13.90 -16.60
N GLN A 268 -23.23 13.92 -15.76
CA GLN A 268 -23.16 14.29 -14.35
C GLN A 268 -23.40 13.08 -13.45
N PRO A 269 -22.85 13.06 -12.23
CA PRO A 269 -23.11 11.98 -11.29
C PRO A 269 -24.61 12.00 -10.91
N CYS A 270 -25.18 10.83 -10.65
CA CYS A 270 -26.54 10.73 -10.11
C CYS A 270 -26.52 9.84 -8.87
N LEU A 271 -26.99 10.44 -7.77
CA LEU A 271 -27.19 9.80 -6.49
C LEU A 271 -28.65 10.02 -6.10
N ILE A 272 -29.31 8.98 -5.61
CA ILE A 272 -30.66 9.10 -5.07
C ILE A 272 -30.57 9.12 -3.55
N PRO A 273 -30.95 10.22 -2.87
CA PRO A 273 -31.11 10.18 -1.43
C PRO A 273 -32.35 9.35 -1.09
N THR A 274 -32.22 8.42 -0.16
CA THR A 274 -33.34 7.61 0.36
C THR A 274 -34.09 8.31 1.50
N ASP A 275 -33.58 9.47 1.93
CA ASP A 275 -33.97 10.21 3.13
C ASP A 275 -33.78 9.42 4.45
N GLU A 276 -32.87 8.45 4.47
CA GLU A 276 -32.56 7.65 5.67
C GLU A 276 -31.37 8.20 6.46
N GLN A 277 -30.82 9.38 6.12
CA GLN A 277 -29.57 9.89 6.69
C GLN A 277 -29.66 10.11 8.21
N SER A 278 -30.85 10.40 8.72
CA SER A 278 -31.10 10.58 10.16
C SER A 278 -30.94 9.31 11.00
N LEU A 279 -30.94 8.12 10.35
CA LEU A 279 -30.72 6.83 11.01
C LEU A 279 -29.22 6.49 11.18
N GLY A 280 -28.33 7.34 10.66
CA GLY A 280 -26.88 7.12 10.74
C GLY A 280 -26.48 5.78 10.12
N ASP A 281 -25.66 5.01 10.84
CA ASP A 281 -25.17 3.70 10.37
C ASP A 281 -26.27 2.63 10.22
N GLN A 282 -27.49 2.88 10.70
CA GLN A 282 -28.62 1.95 10.61
C GLN A 282 -29.55 2.22 9.42
N GLY A 283 -29.32 3.30 8.67
CA GLY A 283 -30.05 3.61 7.44
C GLY A 283 -29.24 3.31 6.20
N ASN A 284 -29.91 3.32 5.04
CA ASN A 284 -29.29 3.28 3.73
C ASN A 284 -29.30 4.69 3.11
N PRO A 285 -28.41 5.63 3.47
CA PRO A 285 -28.59 7.08 3.25
C PRO A 285 -28.73 7.52 1.78
N PHE A 286 -28.23 6.73 0.83
CA PHE A 286 -28.35 6.97 -0.60
C PHE A 286 -28.34 5.66 -1.38
N TRP A 287 -28.78 5.78 -2.62
CA TRP A 287 -28.72 4.76 -3.65
C TRP A 287 -27.77 5.24 -4.75
N PHE A 288 -26.70 4.47 -4.98
CA PHE A 288 -25.75 4.73 -6.06
C PHE A 288 -26.41 4.47 -7.40
N ILE A 289 -26.10 5.28 -8.41
CA ILE A 289 -26.61 5.04 -9.77
C ILE A 289 -25.51 5.29 -10.78
N ARG A 290 -24.85 6.44 -10.71
CA ARG A 290 -23.79 6.83 -11.66
C ARG A 290 -22.82 7.77 -11.00
N ILE A 291 -21.52 7.49 -11.09
CA ILE A 291 -20.45 8.33 -10.52
C ILE A 291 -19.61 9.00 -11.62
N ASP A 292 -19.83 8.64 -12.88
CA ASP A 292 -18.78 8.72 -13.88
C ASP A 292 -18.76 10.02 -14.65
N GLU A 293 -18.72 11.13 -13.92
CA GLU A 293 -18.64 12.50 -14.40
C GLU A 293 -17.92 12.59 -15.75
N ASN A 294 -18.68 12.61 -16.85
CA ASN A 294 -18.12 12.56 -18.18
C ASN A 294 -17.54 13.95 -18.46
N ARG A 295 -16.22 14.07 -18.36
CA ARG A 295 -15.45 15.33 -18.43
C ARG A 295 -14.45 15.25 -19.55
N ARG A 296 -13.85 16.40 -19.89
CA ARG A 296 -12.70 16.50 -20.79
C ARG A 296 -11.81 17.68 -20.42
N PRO A 297 -10.54 17.69 -20.84
CA PRO A 297 -9.67 18.84 -20.69
C PRO A 297 -10.22 20.04 -21.45
N ARG A 298 -10.17 21.22 -20.84
CA ARG A 298 -10.45 22.47 -21.54
C ARG A 298 -9.31 22.75 -22.52
N SER A 299 -9.64 23.17 -23.74
CA SER A 299 -8.66 23.34 -24.82
C SER A 299 -7.50 24.26 -24.41
N GLY A 300 -6.29 23.71 -24.32
CA GLY A 300 -5.04 24.45 -24.14
C GLY A 300 -4.48 24.52 -22.72
N THR A 301 -5.08 23.86 -21.72
CA THR A 301 -4.54 23.80 -20.35
C THR A 301 -4.80 22.44 -19.70
N ASN A 302 -3.77 21.81 -19.11
CA ASN A 302 -3.92 20.58 -18.31
C ASN A 302 -4.56 20.82 -16.93
N SER A 303 -4.83 22.07 -16.56
CA SER A 303 -5.21 22.45 -15.19
C SER A 303 -6.72 22.49 -14.93
N GLY A 304 -7.57 22.11 -15.89
CA GLY A 304 -9.01 22.27 -15.74
C GLY A 304 -9.82 21.41 -16.68
N CYS A 305 -10.70 20.60 -16.09
CA CYS A 305 -11.68 19.81 -16.81
C CYS A 305 -13.02 20.55 -16.94
N GLY A 306 -13.84 20.11 -17.88
CA GLY A 306 -15.15 20.70 -18.10
C GLY A 306 -16.08 19.75 -18.81
N ALA A 307 -17.34 20.17 -18.89
CA ALA A 307 -18.36 19.41 -19.57
C ALA A 307 -18.00 19.15 -21.05
N PRO A 308 -18.50 18.04 -21.63
CA PRO A 308 -18.36 17.75 -23.04
C PRO A 308 -18.97 18.85 -23.93
N PRO A 309 -18.61 18.93 -25.22
CA PRO A 309 -19.18 19.91 -26.13
C PRO A 309 -20.71 19.83 -26.17
N GLY A 310 -21.37 20.96 -25.92
CA GLY A 310 -22.83 21.03 -25.92
C GLY A 310 -23.50 20.43 -24.68
N ASN A 311 -22.76 20.10 -23.62
CA ASN A 311 -23.27 19.50 -22.39
C ASN A 311 -24.04 18.20 -22.67
N ASN A 312 -23.49 17.36 -23.56
CA ASN A 312 -24.05 16.07 -23.91
C ASN A 312 -23.06 14.96 -23.55
N TYR A 313 -23.58 13.86 -23.03
CA TYR A 313 -22.79 12.67 -22.80
C TYR A 313 -22.07 12.20 -24.08
N THR A 314 -20.82 11.78 -23.92
CA THR A 314 -19.96 11.30 -25.00
C THR A 314 -19.36 9.95 -24.59
N PRO A 315 -19.77 8.82 -25.20
CA PRO A 315 -19.29 7.49 -24.82
C PRO A 315 -17.77 7.34 -24.85
N SER A 316 -17.09 8.01 -25.79
CA SER A 316 -15.62 7.92 -25.90
C SER A 316 -14.85 8.56 -24.75
N TYR A 317 -15.52 9.23 -23.81
CA TYR A 317 -14.90 9.80 -22.61
C TYR A 317 -15.04 8.88 -21.40
N ASN A 318 -15.77 7.77 -21.51
CA ASN A 318 -15.88 6.82 -20.42
C ASN A 318 -14.52 6.17 -20.14
N THR A 319 -14.25 5.98 -18.85
CA THR A 319 -12.97 5.49 -18.40
C THR A 319 -12.95 3.97 -18.39
N GLN A 320 -12.16 3.40 -19.29
CA GLN A 320 -11.83 1.97 -19.20
C GLN A 320 -10.85 1.76 -18.05
N THR A 321 -11.20 0.84 -17.15
CA THR A 321 -10.39 0.50 -15.98
C THR A 321 -10.01 -0.98 -16.02
N THR A 322 -8.73 -1.26 -15.84
CA THR A 322 -8.20 -2.62 -15.72
C THR A 322 -7.88 -2.92 -14.26
N PHE A 323 -8.37 -4.06 -13.80
CA PHE A 323 -8.17 -4.64 -12.48
C PHE A 323 -7.31 -5.90 -12.63
N GLU A 324 -6.07 -5.88 -12.15
CA GLU A 324 -5.14 -7.02 -12.24
C GLU A 324 -4.87 -7.61 -10.85
N LEU A 325 -5.33 -8.84 -10.63
CA LEU A 325 -5.11 -9.60 -9.42
C LEU A 325 -3.82 -10.41 -9.52
N PHE A 326 -2.97 -10.35 -8.50
CA PHE A 326 -1.69 -11.07 -8.46
C PHE A 326 -1.21 -11.32 -7.03
N TYR A 327 -0.14 -12.10 -6.87
CA TYR A 327 0.58 -12.21 -5.60
C TYR A 327 2.08 -12.19 -5.79
N TRP A 328 2.82 -11.89 -4.71
CA TRP A 328 4.27 -12.03 -4.69
C TRP A 328 4.64 -13.42 -4.17
N ALA A 329 5.36 -14.18 -4.99
CA ALA A 329 5.92 -15.47 -4.63
C ALA A 329 7.35 -15.30 -4.08
N GLN A 330 7.66 -15.94 -2.95
CA GLN A 330 9.01 -15.99 -2.42
C GLN A 330 9.75 -17.24 -2.92
N ASN A 331 10.81 -17.03 -3.67
CA ASN A 331 11.66 -18.09 -4.21
C ASN A 331 12.56 -18.68 -3.11
N ALA A 332 13.13 -19.87 -3.37
CA ALA A 332 13.99 -20.57 -2.42
C ALA A 332 15.28 -19.81 -2.06
N ASP A 333 15.69 -18.85 -2.89
CA ASP A 333 16.83 -17.95 -2.66
C ASP A 333 16.45 -16.66 -1.92
N GLY A 334 15.18 -16.49 -1.56
CA GLY A 334 14.65 -15.31 -0.86
C GLY A 334 14.17 -14.19 -1.79
N THR A 335 14.38 -14.30 -3.11
CA THR A 335 13.89 -13.29 -4.06
C THR A 335 12.38 -13.35 -4.23
N LEU A 336 11.75 -12.21 -4.57
CA LEU A 336 10.32 -12.13 -4.84
C LEU A 336 10.05 -12.14 -6.35
N SER A 337 8.93 -12.75 -6.76
CA SER A 337 8.48 -12.77 -8.14
C SER A 337 6.97 -12.52 -8.21
N ARG A 338 6.55 -11.58 -9.07
CA ARG A 338 5.13 -11.27 -9.29
C ARG A 338 4.49 -12.41 -10.07
N ILE A 339 3.46 -13.03 -9.51
CA ILE A 339 2.69 -14.10 -10.15
C ILE A 339 1.27 -13.58 -10.45
N PRO A 340 0.91 -13.39 -11.72
CA PRO A 340 -0.43 -12.94 -12.09
C PRO A 340 -1.48 -14.04 -11.84
N LEU A 341 -2.66 -13.64 -11.37
CA LEU A 341 -3.79 -14.53 -11.08
C LEU A 341 -4.92 -14.30 -12.07
N ALA A 342 -5.53 -13.12 -12.06
CA ALA A 342 -6.70 -12.80 -12.86
C ALA A 342 -6.65 -11.35 -13.34
N THR A 343 -7.32 -11.04 -14.44
CA THR A 343 -7.43 -9.68 -14.96
C THR A 343 -8.87 -9.45 -15.38
N TYR A 344 -9.40 -8.27 -15.13
CA TYR A 344 -10.70 -7.83 -15.60
C TYR A 344 -10.58 -6.40 -16.10
N THR A 345 -10.96 -6.17 -17.36
CA THR A 345 -11.07 -4.83 -17.93
C THR A 345 -12.54 -4.49 -18.15
N GLY A 346 -12.98 -3.40 -17.52
CA GLY A 346 -14.30 -2.80 -17.71
C GLY A 346 -14.40 -2.02 -19.02
N GLN A 347 -15.62 -1.88 -19.54
CA GLN A 347 -15.95 -1.04 -20.71
C GLN A 347 -15.22 -1.38 -22.03
N VAL A 348 -15.13 -2.67 -22.36
CA VAL A 348 -14.40 -3.16 -23.55
C VAL A 348 -15.26 -3.40 -24.80
N ASP A 349 -16.58 -3.14 -24.77
CA ASP A 349 -17.51 -3.33 -25.90
C ASP A 349 -17.48 -4.75 -26.54
N ASP A 350 -17.20 -5.80 -25.75
CA ASP A 350 -16.97 -7.15 -26.30
C ASP A 350 -18.25 -7.99 -26.53
N GLY A 351 -19.43 -7.39 -26.31
CA GLY A 351 -20.73 -8.07 -26.47
C GLY A 351 -21.05 -9.07 -25.37
N THR A 352 -20.13 -9.30 -24.43
CA THR A 352 -20.27 -10.27 -23.34
C THR A 352 -20.32 -9.55 -22.00
N ARG A 353 -19.31 -8.73 -21.68
CA ARG A 353 -19.25 -7.84 -20.51
C ARG A 353 -20.01 -6.55 -20.72
N ASP A 354 -20.24 -6.18 -21.97
CA ASP A 354 -20.86 -4.94 -22.40
C ASP A 354 -21.65 -5.17 -23.69
N SER A 355 -22.95 -4.85 -23.65
CA SER A 355 -23.81 -4.85 -24.85
C SER A 355 -24.73 -3.62 -24.90
N GLY A 356 -24.23 -2.50 -24.39
CA GLY A 356 -25.00 -1.26 -24.18
C GLY A 356 -25.47 -1.05 -22.74
N ASP A 357 -25.35 -2.09 -21.90
CA ASP A 357 -25.36 -2.09 -20.42
C ASP A 357 -24.14 -2.94 -19.99
N HIS A 358 -23.41 -2.57 -18.94
CA HIS A 358 -22.32 -3.41 -18.42
C HIS A 358 -22.85 -4.43 -17.42
N LEU A 359 -22.28 -5.63 -17.44
CA LEU A 359 -22.71 -6.70 -16.54
C LEU A 359 -22.36 -6.44 -15.06
N THR A 360 -21.58 -5.40 -14.78
CA THR A 360 -21.19 -4.96 -13.44
C THR A 360 -22.12 -3.88 -12.88
N ASP A 361 -23.04 -3.39 -13.69
CA ASP A 361 -23.88 -2.24 -13.36
C ASP A 361 -24.72 -2.52 -12.12
N MET A 362 -24.56 -1.64 -11.13
CA MET A 362 -25.30 -1.67 -9.87
C MET A 362 -25.13 -2.98 -9.09
N GLN A 363 -24.11 -3.76 -9.43
CA GLN A 363 -23.94 -5.12 -8.95
C GLN A 363 -22.53 -5.38 -8.43
N TRP A 364 -22.48 -6.13 -7.34
CA TRP A 364 -21.25 -6.75 -6.86
C TRP A 364 -20.99 -8.03 -7.64
N VAL A 365 -19.85 -8.09 -8.31
CA VAL A 365 -19.47 -9.21 -9.17
C VAL A 365 -18.07 -9.72 -8.85
N SER A 366 -17.80 -11.00 -9.07
CA SER A 366 -16.45 -11.56 -9.05
C SER A 366 -16.10 -12.04 -10.45
N PRO A 367 -15.32 -11.29 -11.25
CA PRO A 367 -15.02 -11.67 -12.62
C PRO A 367 -14.42 -13.08 -12.73
N GLY A 368 -14.99 -13.91 -13.60
CA GLY A 368 -14.63 -15.33 -13.79
C GLY A 368 -15.04 -16.25 -12.63
N GLY A 369 -15.65 -15.72 -11.56
CA GLY A 369 -16.09 -16.50 -10.40
C GLY A 369 -17.56 -16.92 -10.49
N GLN A 370 -18.03 -17.62 -9.46
CA GLN A 370 -19.43 -18.05 -9.38
C GLN A 370 -20.41 -16.84 -9.37
N LEU A 371 -21.54 -16.99 -10.06
CA LEU A 371 -22.66 -16.03 -10.07
C LEU A 371 -23.31 -15.87 -8.69
N SER A 372 -23.51 -14.63 -8.26
CA SER A 372 -24.34 -14.30 -7.11
C SER A 372 -25.83 -14.57 -7.38
N VAL A 373 -26.63 -14.72 -6.31
CA VAL A 373 -28.02 -15.22 -6.34
C VAL A 373 -28.95 -14.52 -7.34
N ASP A 374 -28.81 -13.22 -7.54
CA ASP A 374 -29.63 -12.40 -8.43
C ASP A 374 -28.83 -11.71 -9.53
N GLN A 375 -27.59 -12.15 -9.76
CA GLN A 375 -26.78 -11.69 -10.88
C GLN A 375 -27.39 -12.19 -12.20
N PRO A 376 -27.65 -11.30 -13.19
CA PRO A 376 -28.40 -11.65 -14.39
C PRO A 376 -27.58 -12.43 -15.42
N ALA A 377 -26.25 -12.28 -15.42
CA ALA A 377 -25.34 -12.93 -16.36
C ALA A 377 -23.91 -13.05 -15.80
N GLU A 378 -23.12 -13.95 -16.39
CA GLU A 378 -21.71 -14.18 -16.02
C GLU A 378 -20.84 -13.00 -16.42
N VAL A 379 -20.02 -12.52 -15.48
CA VAL A 379 -18.95 -11.54 -15.76
C VAL A 379 -17.66 -12.31 -15.96
N PRO A 380 -17.16 -12.50 -17.19
CA PRO A 380 -15.90 -13.21 -17.42
C PRO A 380 -14.70 -12.37 -17.00
N ALA A 381 -13.60 -13.04 -16.64
CA ALA A 381 -12.29 -12.42 -16.60
C ALA A 381 -11.77 -12.18 -18.03
N ASP A 382 -10.70 -11.40 -18.18
CA ASP A 382 -10.08 -11.13 -19.48
C ASP A 382 -9.54 -12.42 -20.12
N CYS A 383 -9.71 -12.55 -21.44
CA CYS A 383 -9.15 -13.65 -22.23
C CYS A 383 -7.63 -13.79 -21.98
N GLY A 384 -7.15 -15.02 -21.85
CA GLY A 384 -5.73 -15.29 -21.62
C GLY A 384 -5.25 -14.99 -20.19
N SER A 385 -6.15 -14.58 -19.29
CA SER A 385 -5.81 -14.39 -17.90
C SER A 385 -5.44 -15.72 -17.21
N PRO A 386 -4.40 -15.78 -16.35
CA PRO A 386 -3.89 -17.04 -15.80
C PRO A 386 -4.88 -17.92 -15.04
N ASN A 387 -5.91 -17.34 -14.41
CA ASN A 387 -7.01 -18.04 -13.75
C ASN A 387 -8.36 -17.81 -14.45
N GLY A 388 -8.36 -17.19 -15.64
CA GLY A 388 -9.58 -16.80 -16.34
C GLY A 388 -10.34 -17.98 -16.96
N GLY A 389 -9.73 -19.16 -17.10
CA GLY A 389 -10.37 -20.36 -17.67
C GLY A 389 -10.56 -20.30 -19.18
N ASP A 390 -10.44 -19.11 -19.74
CA ASP A 390 -10.40 -18.87 -21.17
C ASP A 390 -9.04 -19.17 -21.77
N TYR A 391 -9.03 -19.19 -23.10
CA TYR A 391 -7.89 -19.59 -23.91
C TYR A 391 -6.84 -18.48 -24.06
N ASP A 392 -5.61 -18.85 -24.41
CA ASP A 392 -4.49 -17.95 -24.80
C ASP A 392 -4.74 -17.17 -26.13
N ALA A 393 -6.00 -16.96 -26.51
CA ALA A 393 -6.39 -16.31 -27.76
C ALA A 393 -7.17 -15.02 -27.46
N ALA A 394 -6.94 -13.99 -28.28
CA ALA A 394 -7.59 -12.68 -28.15
C ALA A 394 -9.13 -12.68 -28.32
N ASP A 395 -9.72 -13.81 -28.75
CA ASP A 395 -11.15 -13.96 -29.01
C ASP A 395 -11.87 -14.95 -28.08
N CYS A 396 -11.19 -15.44 -27.03
CA CYS A 396 -11.74 -16.39 -26.05
C CYS A 396 -12.38 -17.67 -26.66
N SER A 397 -12.13 -18.00 -27.94
CA SER A 397 -12.93 -19.01 -28.64
C SER A 397 -12.21 -20.34 -28.94
N SER A 398 -10.88 -20.38 -28.79
CA SER A 398 -10.10 -21.60 -29.06
C SER A 398 -8.74 -21.63 -28.38
N GLY A 399 -8.34 -22.79 -27.80
CA GLY A 399 -7.01 -23.00 -27.23
C GLY A 399 -6.95 -24.05 -26.12
N THR A 400 -5.94 -23.95 -25.25
CA THR A 400 -5.92 -24.67 -23.96
C THR A 400 -6.38 -23.71 -22.87
N PRO A 401 -7.36 -24.08 -22.02
CA PRO A 401 -7.78 -23.27 -20.89
C PRO A 401 -6.58 -22.90 -20.01
N ILE A 402 -6.50 -21.64 -19.57
CA ILE A 402 -5.46 -21.19 -18.64
C ILE A 402 -6.06 -21.14 -17.22
N GLY A 403 -5.43 -21.86 -16.29
CA GLY A 403 -5.84 -21.92 -14.88
C GLY A 403 -7.12 -22.72 -14.62
N ALA A 404 -7.71 -22.48 -13.45
CA ALA A 404 -8.88 -23.21 -12.98
C ALA A 404 -10.20 -22.66 -13.54
N GLY A 405 -10.19 -21.45 -14.12
CA GLY A 405 -11.39 -20.79 -14.63
C GLY A 405 -12.29 -20.22 -13.57
N ASN A 406 -11.69 -19.83 -12.44
CA ASN A 406 -12.40 -19.24 -11.30
C ASN A 406 -12.13 -17.72 -11.19
N GLY A 407 -11.27 -17.16 -12.05
CA GLY A 407 -10.95 -15.73 -12.12
C GLY A 407 -10.57 -15.16 -10.75
N PHE A 408 -11.41 -14.27 -10.25
CA PHE A 408 -11.26 -13.56 -8.98
C PHE A 408 -11.68 -14.39 -7.74
N GLU A 409 -12.07 -15.65 -7.91
CA GLU A 409 -12.14 -16.65 -6.84
C GLU A 409 -10.83 -17.43 -6.76
N VAL A 410 -10.01 -17.07 -5.77
CA VAL A 410 -8.65 -17.58 -5.62
C VAL A 410 -8.61 -18.71 -4.59
N SER A 411 -8.14 -19.89 -4.99
CA SER A 411 -7.85 -20.99 -4.08
C SER A 411 -6.48 -20.79 -3.42
N ILE A 412 -6.47 -20.70 -2.09
CA ILE A 412 -5.26 -20.61 -1.29
C ILE A 412 -4.37 -21.84 -1.50
N SER A 413 -4.96 -23.04 -1.56
CA SER A 413 -4.18 -24.27 -1.70
C SER A 413 -3.68 -24.55 -3.12
N GLN A 414 -4.34 -24.02 -4.16
CA GLN A 414 -4.01 -24.32 -5.56
C GLN A 414 -3.36 -23.16 -6.30
N ASP A 415 -3.84 -21.93 -6.11
CA ASP A 415 -3.43 -20.76 -6.88
C ASP A 415 -2.30 -19.99 -6.18
N LEU A 416 -2.34 -19.94 -4.83
CA LEU A 416 -1.39 -19.19 -4.00
C LEU A 416 -0.25 -20.08 -3.49
N GLY A 417 0.61 -20.55 -4.40
CA GLY A 417 1.71 -21.47 -4.10
C GLY A 417 2.71 -20.96 -3.04
N ASN A 418 3.91 -20.56 -3.45
CA ASN A 418 4.94 -20.03 -2.55
C ASN A 418 4.68 -18.56 -2.19
N ILE A 419 3.44 -18.23 -1.83
CA ILE A 419 3.01 -16.87 -1.49
C ILE A 419 3.84 -16.28 -0.36
N LEU A 420 4.23 -15.01 -0.53
CA LEU A 420 4.89 -14.24 0.51
C LEU A 420 4.00 -14.16 1.74
N THR A 421 4.57 -14.55 2.87
CA THR A 421 3.90 -14.54 4.17
C THR A 421 4.68 -13.62 5.10
N ASP A 422 3.98 -12.78 5.85
CA ASP A 422 4.61 -11.95 6.88
C ASP A 422 5.17 -12.85 8.00
N PRO A 423 6.47 -12.81 8.30
CA PRO A 423 7.08 -13.66 9.32
C PRO A 423 6.63 -13.32 10.75
N ALA A 424 6.12 -12.11 11.02
CA ALA A 424 5.67 -11.71 12.35
C ALA A 424 4.24 -12.17 12.63
N THR A 425 3.34 -12.01 11.66
CA THR A 425 1.90 -12.26 11.82
C THR A 425 1.41 -13.55 11.16
N ASN A 426 2.19 -14.13 10.24
CA ASN A 426 1.76 -15.16 9.29
C ASN A 426 0.62 -14.73 8.34
N ASN A 427 0.38 -13.43 8.18
CA ASN A 427 -0.55 -12.92 7.19
C ASN A 427 -0.03 -13.20 5.77
N ARG A 428 -0.96 -13.47 4.86
CA ARG A 428 -0.69 -13.65 3.42
C ARG A 428 -1.30 -12.47 2.66
N PHE A 429 -0.71 -12.12 1.52
CA PHE A 429 -1.15 -10.96 0.75
C PHE A 429 -1.38 -11.29 -0.73
N ILE A 430 -2.59 -11.01 -1.18
CA ILE A 430 -2.91 -10.86 -2.60
C ILE A 430 -2.93 -9.36 -2.90
N TYR A 431 -2.68 -8.98 -4.14
CA TYR A 431 -2.62 -7.61 -4.59
C TYR A 431 -3.55 -7.40 -5.76
N LEU A 432 -4.10 -6.20 -5.86
CA LEU A 432 -4.96 -5.78 -6.97
C LEU A 432 -4.45 -4.45 -7.50
N ASP A 433 -3.97 -4.45 -8.74
CA ASP A 433 -3.59 -3.23 -9.45
C ASP A 433 -4.80 -2.68 -10.18
N VAL A 434 -5.09 -1.40 -9.98
CA VAL A 434 -6.19 -0.68 -10.66
C VAL A 434 -5.59 0.42 -11.53
N THR A 435 -5.82 0.33 -12.83
CA THR A 435 -5.26 1.25 -13.82
C THR A 435 -6.34 1.76 -14.76
N ALA A 436 -6.50 3.08 -14.87
CA ALA A 436 -7.31 3.68 -15.91
C ALA A 436 -6.52 3.74 -17.22
N ILE A 437 -7.01 3.08 -18.27
CA ILE A 437 -6.28 2.88 -19.54
C ILE A 437 -6.72 3.84 -20.65
N SER A 438 -7.94 4.37 -20.59
CA SER A 438 -8.46 5.35 -21.55
C SER A 438 -9.60 6.16 -20.96
N GLY A 439 -10.09 7.17 -21.69
CA GLY A 439 -11.20 8.02 -21.25
C GLY A 439 -10.75 9.20 -20.39
N SER A 440 -11.73 9.98 -19.94
CA SER A 440 -11.55 11.21 -19.16
C SER A 440 -12.62 11.40 -18.09
N SER A 441 -13.52 10.45 -17.90
CA SER A 441 -14.52 10.46 -16.84
C SER A 441 -13.95 9.96 -15.52
N GLU A 442 -14.67 10.24 -14.43
CA GLU A 442 -14.53 9.43 -13.22
C GLU A 442 -15.00 7.99 -13.52
N ASN A 443 -14.43 7.02 -12.81
CA ASN A 443 -15.00 5.68 -12.65
C ASN A 443 -15.05 5.41 -11.15
N GLY A 444 -16.24 5.38 -10.57
CA GLY A 444 -16.41 4.93 -9.19
C GLY A 444 -16.15 3.43 -9.09
N TYR A 445 -15.71 2.91 -7.95
CA TYR A 445 -15.75 1.47 -7.68
C TYR A 445 -15.68 1.18 -6.19
N GLU A 446 -15.96 -0.06 -5.82
CA GLU A 446 -15.68 -0.57 -4.48
C GLU A 446 -15.13 -2.00 -4.58
N ILE A 447 -14.32 -2.39 -3.58
CA ILE A 447 -13.70 -3.71 -3.54
C ILE A 447 -14.07 -4.39 -2.23
N TRP A 448 -14.53 -5.63 -2.31
CA TRP A 448 -14.71 -6.50 -1.15
C TRP A 448 -13.93 -7.80 -1.36
N ALA A 449 -13.43 -8.38 -0.30
CA ALA A 449 -12.79 -9.70 -0.37
C ALA A 449 -13.14 -10.53 0.88
N GLY A 450 -13.44 -11.81 0.66
CA GLY A 450 -13.84 -12.72 1.71
C GLY A 450 -14.20 -14.11 1.18
N PRO A 451 -14.96 -14.92 1.93
CA PRO A 451 -15.30 -16.26 1.49
C PRO A 451 -16.44 -16.26 0.48
N ASN A 452 -16.43 -17.25 -0.42
CA ASN A 452 -17.53 -17.46 -1.38
C ASN A 452 -18.78 -18.12 -0.77
N ALA A 453 -18.84 -18.28 0.55
CA ALA A 453 -19.94 -18.94 1.25
C ALA A 453 -21.30 -18.24 1.05
N TYR A 454 -21.28 -16.96 0.68
CA TYR A 454 -22.45 -16.08 0.65
C TYR A 454 -23.07 -15.89 -0.74
N VAL A 455 -22.47 -16.48 -1.77
CA VAL A 455 -22.86 -16.29 -3.18
C VAL A 455 -24.34 -16.64 -3.44
N ASN A 456 -24.92 -17.56 -2.68
CA ASN A 456 -26.33 -17.96 -2.83
C ASN A 456 -27.33 -17.15 -2.00
N ASP A 457 -26.86 -16.35 -1.04
CA ASP A 457 -27.72 -15.70 -0.03
C ASP A 457 -27.62 -14.17 -0.06
N VAL A 458 -26.44 -13.63 -0.40
CA VAL A 458 -26.19 -12.18 -0.47
C VAL A 458 -26.50 -11.68 -1.89
N PRO A 459 -27.40 -10.70 -2.04
CA PRO A 459 -27.68 -10.09 -3.34
C PRO A 459 -26.44 -9.45 -3.98
N SER A 460 -26.32 -9.51 -5.30
CA SER A 460 -25.36 -8.68 -6.05
C SER A 460 -25.86 -7.25 -6.21
N ASP A 461 -27.17 -7.04 -6.42
CA ASP A 461 -27.75 -5.70 -6.51
C ASP A 461 -27.43 -4.89 -5.25
N ALA A 462 -26.83 -3.72 -5.43
CA ALA A 462 -26.33 -2.95 -4.31
C ALA A 462 -27.41 -2.54 -3.28
N ASN A 463 -28.69 -2.39 -3.67
CA ASN A 463 -29.74 -1.82 -2.80
C ASN A 463 -30.13 -2.92 -1.87
N ARG A 464 -30.45 -4.04 -2.51
CA ARG A 464 -30.84 -5.28 -1.88
C ARG A 464 -29.71 -5.78 -1.00
N ARG A 465 -28.44 -5.65 -1.41
CA ARG A 465 -27.28 -6.01 -0.59
C ARG A 465 -27.13 -5.11 0.63
N ASN A 466 -27.17 -3.79 0.46
CA ASN A 466 -27.11 -2.85 1.58
C ASN A 466 -28.21 -3.14 2.62
N LEU A 467 -29.45 -3.36 2.17
CA LEU A 467 -30.59 -3.71 3.02
C LEU A 467 -30.42 -5.06 3.68
N TYR A 468 -30.01 -6.08 2.93
CA TYR A 468 -29.80 -7.43 3.44
C TYR A 468 -28.85 -7.44 4.65
N ILE A 469 -27.81 -6.61 4.58
CA ILE A 469 -26.80 -6.47 5.63
C ILE A 469 -27.32 -5.58 6.78
N LEU A 470 -27.94 -4.44 6.47
CA LEU A 470 -28.47 -3.50 7.48
C LEU A 470 -29.61 -4.10 8.32
N ASP A 471 -30.51 -4.86 7.69
CA ASP A 471 -31.64 -5.52 8.36
C ASP A 471 -31.23 -6.83 9.08
N GLY A 472 -29.93 -7.17 9.06
CA GLY A 472 -29.35 -8.26 9.84
C GLY A 472 -29.76 -9.67 9.40
N GLN A 473 -30.12 -9.85 8.12
CA GLN A 473 -30.68 -11.11 7.63
C GLN A 473 -29.65 -12.22 7.40
N SER A 474 -28.37 -11.89 7.16
CA SER A 474 -27.24 -12.77 7.44
C SER A 474 -25.93 -11.97 7.51
N GLY A 475 -24.94 -12.50 8.22
CA GLY A 475 -23.63 -11.86 8.37
C GLY A 475 -22.77 -12.13 7.15
N HIS A 476 -22.90 -11.32 6.10
CA HIS A 476 -21.89 -11.24 5.05
C HIS A 476 -20.60 -10.71 5.69
N ARG A 477 -19.59 -11.57 5.87
CA ARG A 477 -18.36 -11.22 6.61
C ARG A 477 -17.13 -11.60 5.83
N ALA A 478 -16.14 -10.72 5.82
CA ALA A 478 -14.83 -10.96 5.23
C ALA A 478 -13.99 -12.02 6.00
N GLU A 479 -14.43 -12.47 7.18
CA GLU A 479 -13.71 -13.43 8.04
C GLU A 479 -12.25 -13.02 8.30
N GLY A 480 -12.05 -11.71 8.56
CA GLY A 480 -10.74 -11.11 8.83
C GLY A 480 -9.92 -10.77 7.58
N VAL A 481 -10.39 -11.11 6.38
CA VAL A 481 -9.83 -10.55 5.13
C VAL A 481 -10.06 -9.05 5.11
N THR A 482 -9.08 -8.28 4.65
CA THR A 482 -9.20 -6.81 4.60
C THR A 482 -8.49 -6.27 3.37
N VAL A 483 -9.13 -5.30 2.70
CA VAL A 483 -8.59 -4.63 1.52
C VAL A 483 -8.07 -3.26 1.91
N PHE A 484 -6.84 -2.97 1.51
CA PHE A 484 -6.17 -1.71 1.75
C PHE A 484 -5.71 -1.10 0.43
N GLY A 485 -5.87 0.22 0.29
CA GLY A 485 -5.11 1.01 -0.68
C GLY A 485 -3.70 1.26 -0.16
N MET A 486 -2.68 0.97 -0.97
CA MET A 486 -1.29 1.12 -0.53
C MET A 486 -0.85 2.58 -0.63
N GLY A 487 -0.87 3.27 0.51
CA GLY A 487 -0.25 4.59 0.67
C GLY A 487 -0.96 5.77 0.01
N ARG A 488 -1.75 5.53 -1.04
CA ARG A 488 -2.53 6.51 -1.79
C ARG A 488 -3.89 5.96 -2.11
N LEU A 489 -4.92 6.77 -1.87
CA LEU A 489 -6.28 6.34 -2.08
C LEU A 489 -7.16 7.51 -2.56
N PRO A 490 -7.47 7.59 -3.86
CA PRO A 490 -8.51 8.49 -4.38
C PRO A 490 -9.89 7.98 -3.94
N LEU A 491 -10.62 8.84 -3.25
CA LEU A 491 -11.98 8.58 -2.81
C LEU A 491 -12.91 9.66 -3.35
N ASN A 492 -14.17 9.31 -3.51
CA ASN A 492 -15.24 10.26 -3.74
C ASN A 492 -16.15 10.31 -2.51
N SER A 493 -16.43 11.51 -1.99
CA SER A 493 -17.51 11.77 -1.04
C SER A 493 -18.76 12.20 -1.78
N ASN A 494 -19.84 11.48 -1.49
CA ASN A 494 -21.13 11.67 -2.14
C ASN A 494 -22.17 12.34 -1.24
N VAL A 495 -21.73 12.86 -0.08
CA VAL A 495 -22.62 13.40 0.95
C VAL A 495 -22.11 14.73 1.51
N ASP A 496 -23.05 15.58 1.91
CA ASP A 496 -22.80 16.90 2.51
C ASP A 496 -22.91 16.92 4.04
N PHE A 497 -22.94 15.74 4.67
CA PHE A 497 -22.97 15.56 6.11
C PHE A 497 -21.69 14.89 6.62
N ARG A 498 -21.60 14.74 7.96
CA ARG A 498 -20.40 14.20 8.61
C ARG A 498 -20.09 12.77 8.16
N VAL A 499 -18.87 12.57 7.67
CA VAL A 499 -18.31 11.27 7.30
C VAL A 499 -17.17 10.89 8.24
N ASP A 500 -17.04 9.60 8.51
CA ASP A 500 -16.00 9.01 9.34
C ASP A 500 -15.23 7.97 8.51
N ILE A 501 -14.06 8.35 8.02
CA ILE A 501 -13.23 7.55 7.11
C ILE A 501 -12.13 6.87 7.92
N PRO A 502 -12.15 5.53 8.07
CA PRO A 502 -11.03 4.83 8.65
C PRO A 502 -9.83 4.96 7.71
N LEU A 503 -8.72 5.41 8.25
CA LEU A 503 -7.50 5.65 7.51
C LEU A 503 -6.60 4.43 7.63
N ILE A 504 -5.92 4.24 8.76
CA ILE A 504 -4.92 3.17 8.93
C ILE A 504 -5.13 2.46 10.26
N TYR A 505 -4.72 1.20 10.35
CA TYR A 505 -4.55 0.54 11.65
C TYR A 505 -3.18 0.90 12.22
N VAL A 506 -3.15 1.31 13.48
CA VAL A 506 -1.92 1.68 14.19
C VAL A 506 -1.79 0.74 15.38
N GLY A 507 -0.69 -0.02 15.44
CA GLY A 507 -0.41 -0.94 16.54
C GLY A 507 0.23 -0.24 17.75
N PRO A 508 0.19 -0.86 18.94
CA PRO A 508 0.76 -0.29 20.17
C PRO A 508 2.27 0.02 20.08
N GLU A 509 3.00 -0.65 19.19
CA GLU A 509 4.41 -0.40 18.89
C GLU A 509 4.68 0.99 18.28
N SER A 510 3.65 1.65 17.77
CA SER A 510 3.72 3.01 17.22
C SER A 510 3.48 4.10 18.25
N ALA A 511 3.28 3.77 19.53
CA ALA A 511 3.15 4.78 20.59
C ALA A 511 4.31 5.78 20.57
N GLY A 512 3.99 7.08 20.59
CA GLY A 512 4.97 8.17 20.51
C GLY A 512 5.51 8.47 19.11
N GLN A 513 5.10 7.74 18.06
CA GLN A 513 5.43 8.07 16.68
C GLN A 513 4.44 9.10 16.11
N THR A 514 4.87 9.84 15.09
CA THR A 514 4.03 10.79 14.36
C THR A 514 3.53 10.18 13.05
N ILE A 515 2.25 10.39 12.77
CA ILE A 515 1.58 10.04 11.50
C ILE A 515 1.41 11.32 10.70
N TYR A 516 1.85 11.31 9.45
CA TYR A 516 1.69 12.40 8.52
C TYR A 516 0.59 12.08 7.51
N ILE A 517 -0.42 12.94 7.46
CA ILE A 517 -1.63 12.74 6.64
C ILE A 517 -1.76 13.91 5.67
N SER A 518 -1.74 13.62 4.38
CA SER A 518 -1.97 14.60 3.32
C SER A 518 -3.30 14.30 2.64
N LEU A 519 -4.06 15.35 2.36
CA LEU A 519 -5.34 15.32 1.66
C LEU A 519 -5.22 16.18 0.40
N PHE A 520 -5.65 15.67 -0.74
CA PHE A 520 -5.60 16.34 -2.03
C PHE A 520 -6.99 16.80 -2.47
N ASP A 521 -7.09 18.01 -3.02
CA ASP A 521 -8.28 18.50 -3.75
C ASP A 521 -9.61 18.49 -2.97
N SER A 522 -9.57 18.74 -1.66
CA SER A 522 -10.79 18.88 -0.86
C SER A 522 -11.38 20.27 -1.04
N ASP A 523 -12.03 20.53 -2.17
CA ASP A 523 -12.59 21.85 -2.51
C ASP A 523 -14.07 21.85 -2.90
N SER A 524 -14.71 20.68 -3.01
CA SER A 524 -16.10 20.54 -3.44
C SER A 524 -17.08 20.35 -2.27
N GLY A 525 -17.11 21.32 -1.36
CA GLY A 525 -18.15 21.42 -0.32
C GLY A 525 -17.82 20.75 1.02
N ALA A 526 -16.70 20.04 1.14
CA ALA A 526 -16.18 19.64 2.44
C ALA A 526 -15.96 20.86 3.33
N SER A 527 -16.06 20.72 4.65
CA SER A 527 -15.93 21.88 5.54
C SER A 527 -15.24 21.56 6.88
N PRO A 528 -14.53 22.54 7.47
CA PRO A 528 -13.83 22.35 8.73
C PRO A 528 -14.80 22.31 9.92
N PRO A 529 -14.42 21.68 11.04
CA PRO A 529 -13.11 21.09 11.30
C PRO A 529 -12.99 19.62 10.86
N ILE A 530 -11.77 19.23 10.48
CA ILE A 530 -11.38 17.82 10.38
C ILE A 530 -10.81 17.37 11.73
N ASN A 531 -11.30 16.22 12.20
CA ASN A 531 -10.87 15.63 13.46
C ASN A 531 -10.27 14.25 13.22
N PHE A 532 -9.20 13.95 13.93
CA PHE A 532 -8.53 12.66 13.93
C PHE A 532 -8.67 12.03 15.31
N TYR A 533 -9.17 10.80 15.36
CA TYR A 533 -9.30 10.03 16.59
C TYR A 533 -9.02 8.55 16.35
N PHE A 534 -8.66 7.84 17.41
CA PHE A 534 -8.57 6.36 17.37
C PHE A 534 -9.88 5.76 17.83
N ASP A 535 -10.43 4.81 17.07
CA ASP A 535 -11.69 4.13 17.42
C ASP A 535 -11.64 3.32 18.74
N SER A 536 -10.43 2.96 19.18
CA SER A 536 -10.16 2.28 20.44
C SER A 536 -10.05 3.22 21.65
N ILE A 537 -10.05 4.53 21.43
CA ILE A 537 -9.98 5.55 22.48
C ILE A 537 -11.24 6.41 22.44
N ALA A 538 -11.80 6.73 23.60
CA ALA A 538 -12.92 7.67 23.65
C ALA A 538 -12.47 9.05 23.16
N ARG A 539 -13.21 9.67 22.25
CA ARG A 539 -12.88 11.01 21.70
C ARG A 539 -12.71 12.10 22.78
N ALA A 540 -13.40 11.96 23.91
CA ALA A 540 -13.25 12.87 25.05
C ALA A 540 -11.87 12.76 25.74
N ASP A 541 -11.19 11.62 25.59
CA ASP A 541 -9.87 11.35 26.18
C ASP A 541 -8.75 11.71 25.21
N TRP A 542 -8.95 11.50 23.89
CA TRP A 542 -7.96 11.85 22.88
C TRP A 542 -8.61 12.12 21.51
N GLU A 543 -8.35 13.29 20.96
CA GLU A 543 -8.77 13.72 19.62
C GLU A 543 -7.89 14.90 19.19
N VAL A 544 -7.48 14.92 17.92
CA VAL A 544 -6.75 16.04 17.32
C VAL A 544 -7.67 16.75 16.32
N THR A 545 -7.85 18.05 16.48
CA THR A 545 -8.74 18.86 15.64
C THR A 545 -7.96 19.91 14.88
N TYR A 546 -8.23 20.01 13.58
CA TYR A 546 -7.74 21.07 12.71
C TYR A 546 -8.90 21.88 12.16
N SER A 547 -8.88 23.19 12.44
CA SER A 547 -10.05 24.07 12.25
C SER A 547 -9.89 25.06 11.10
N GLY A 548 -8.68 25.23 10.56
CA GLY A 548 -8.44 26.18 9.50
C GLY A 548 -7.00 26.15 8.98
N THR A 549 -6.47 27.32 8.65
CA THR A 549 -5.17 27.47 7.97
C THR A 549 -3.98 27.45 8.92
N GLU A 550 -4.01 26.65 9.99
CA GLU A 550 -2.90 26.60 10.96
C GLU A 550 -1.61 26.18 10.25
N GLY A 551 -0.51 26.91 10.47
CA GLY A 551 0.77 26.61 9.82
C GLY A 551 0.86 27.00 8.33
N GLY A 552 -0.12 27.72 7.77
CA GLY A 552 -0.13 28.11 6.36
C GLY A 552 -0.79 27.10 5.41
N ARG A 553 -1.24 25.96 5.96
CA ARG A 553 -2.03 24.93 5.27
C ARG A 553 -3.36 25.47 4.74
N CYS A 554 -3.84 24.95 3.61
CA CYS A 554 -5.21 25.20 3.15
C CYS A 554 -6.21 24.48 4.08
N ALA A 555 -7.36 25.10 4.34
CA ALA A 555 -8.40 24.44 5.12
C ALA A 555 -9.12 23.41 4.24
N ILE A 556 -9.57 22.30 4.83
CA ILE A 556 -10.50 21.38 4.16
C ILE A 556 -11.71 22.17 3.61
N GLY A 557 -12.10 21.90 2.37
CA GLY A 557 -13.08 22.68 1.61
C GLY A 557 -12.51 23.86 0.82
N SER A 558 -11.20 24.12 0.91
CA SER A 558 -10.54 25.22 0.18
C SER A 558 -9.26 24.81 -0.55
N CYS A 559 -8.91 23.53 -0.50
CA CYS A 559 -7.68 22.99 -1.06
C CYS A 559 -7.87 22.62 -2.54
N ASN A 560 -8.04 23.60 -3.44
CA ASN A 560 -8.23 23.33 -4.87
C ASN A 560 -6.94 22.83 -5.55
N ASN A 561 -7.02 21.66 -6.19
CA ASN A 561 -6.01 21.00 -7.02
C ASN A 561 -4.60 21.09 -6.41
N GLN A 562 -4.52 20.83 -5.11
CA GLN A 562 -3.30 20.89 -4.33
C GLN A 562 -3.40 19.96 -3.13
N TRP A 563 -2.25 19.54 -2.63
CA TRP A 563 -2.17 18.84 -1.36
C TRP A 563 -2.22 19.83 -0.22
N VAL A 564 -2.81 19.38 0.87
CA VAL A 564 -2.61 19.98 2.19
C VAL A 564 -1.11 19.98 2.53
N ASP A 565 -0.53 21.17 2.61
CA ASP A 565 0.88 21.41 2.96
C ASP A 565 1.01 22.58 3.97
N PRO A 566 1.64 22.40 5.14
CA PRO A 566 2.18 21.13 5.65
C PRO A 566 1.07 20.08 5.90
N ALA A 567 1.45 18.80 5.83
CA ALA A 567 0.57 17.67 6.15
C ALA A 567 0.01 17.78 7.58
N TYR A 568 -1.13 17.13 7.85
CA TYR A 568 -1.61 16.97 9.22
C TYR A 568 -0.68 16.04 9.99
N GLU A 569 -0.37 16.41 11.23
CA GLU A 569 0.54 15.67 12.11
C GLU A 569 -0.24 15.10 13.28
N VAL A 570 -0.29 13.77 13.36
CA VAL A 570 -1.03 13.08 14.42
C VAL A 570 -0.06 12.25 15.24
N ASP A 571 0.20 12.68 16.47
CA ASP A 571 1.06 11.95 17.39
C ASP A 571 0.30 10.79 18.04
N VAL A 572 0.81 9.57 17.89
CA VAL A 572 0.19 8.39 18.49
C VAL A 572 0.34 8.46 20.02
N PRO A 573 -0.77 8.43 20.78
CA PRO A 573 -0.71 8.49 22.24
C PRO A 573 0.05 7.30 22.83
N GLY A 574 0.44 7.38 24.10
CA GLY A 574 0.99 6.24 24.84
C GLY A 574 2.49 6.28 25.14
N ASP A 575 3.21 7.34 24.77
CA ASP A 575 4.53 7.59 25.36
C ASP A 575 4.37 8.12 26.81
N LEU A 576 4.43 7.18 27.76
CA LEU A 576 4.26 7.47 29.18
C LEU A 576 5.56 7.92 29.87
N GLU A 577 6.69 8.01 29.15
CA GLU A 577 7.98 8.35 29.78
C GLU A 577 8.05 9.82 30.23
N ASN A 578 7.36 10.73 29.52
CA ASN A 578 7.43 12.18 29.78
C ASN A 578 6.07 12.91 29.74
N CYS A 579 4.96 12.23 30.03
CA CYS A 579 3.63 12.82 29.89
C CYS A 579 3.23 13.77 31.04
N ASP A 580 2.45 14.81 30.72
CA ASP A 580 1.85 15.79 31.63
C ASP A 580 0.39 15.44 31.93
N TYR A 581 0.12 14.97 33.15
CA TYR A 581 -1.23 14.65 33.65
C TYR A 581 -2.21 15.82 33.66
N SER A 582 -1.75 17.06 33.45
CA SER A 582 -2.61 18.23 33.33
C SER A 582 -3.13 18.48 31.91
N VAL A 583 -2.57 17.79 30.90
CA VAL A 583 -3.00 17.83 29.50
C VAL A 583 -3.87 16.59 29.22
N PRO A 584 -5.16 16.75 28.87
CA PRO A 584 -5.99 15.62 28.47
C PRO A 584 -5.38 14.89 27.26
N GLY A 585 -5.28 13.56 27.33
CA GLY A 585 -4.76 12.74 26.24
C GLY A 585 -3.25 12.43 26.29
N ASP A 586 -2.46 13.21 27.03
CA ASP A 586 -0.98 13.09 27.02
C ASP A 586 -0.50 11.82 27.73
N CYS A 587 -1.17 11.43 28.83
CA CYS A 587 -0.89 10.20 29.57
C CYS A 587 -1.83 9.04 29.21
N THR A 588 -2.45 9.05 28.02
CA THR A 588 -3.36 7.99 27.58
C THR A 588 -2.56 6.80 27.05
N PRO A 589 -2.66 5.60 27.68
CA PRO A 589 -2.00 4.41 27.14
C PRO A 589 -2.62 4.02 25.80
N PHE A 590 -1.78 3.57 24.86
CA PHE A 590 -2.22 3.11 23.56
C PHE A 590 -2.07 1.60 23.40
N TYR A 591 -3.15 0.94 23.03
CA TYR A 591 -3.22 -0.51 22.84
C TYR A 591 -3.41 -0.92 21.37
N GLY A 592 -3.34 0.06 20.46
CA GLY A 592 -3.67 -0.09 19.05
C GLY A 592 -5.12 0.33 18.74
N GLY A 593 -5.38 0.67 17.48
CA GLY A 593 -6.69 1.09 16.98
C GLY A 593 -6.65 1.60 15.55
N ARG A 594 -7.82 1.79 14.95
CA ARG A 594 -7.95 2.43 13.64
C ARG A 594 -7.93 3.95 13.84
N LEU A 595 -7.04 4.63 13.15
CA LEU A 595 -7.09 6.08 13.02
C LEU A 595 -8.24 6.43 12.08
N VAL A 596 -9.13 7.33 12.50
CA VAL A 596 -10.31 7.75 11.74
C VAL A 596 -10.26 9.25 11.52
N ALA A 597 -10.52 9.69 10.29
CA ALA A 597 -10.76 11.09 9.94
C ALA A 597 -12.27 11.39 9.94
N SER A 598 -12.68 12.42 10.68
CA SER A 598 -14.09 12.84 10.81
C SER A 598 -14.27 14.31 10.48
N TYR A 599 -15.01 14.58 9.42
CA TYR A 599 -15.29 15.92 8.90
C TYR A 599 -16.63 15.95 8.18
N ASP A 600 -17.13 17.16 7.91
CA ASP A 600 -18.36 17.34 7.15
C ASP A 600 -18.01 17.24 5.66
N GLY A 601 -18.54 16.21 4.99
CA GLY A 601 -18.22 15.84 3.62
C GLY A 601 -18.66 16.88 2.59
N GLY A 602 -18.10 16.76 1.39
CA GLY A 602 -18.56 17.49 0.20
C GLY A 602 -19.42 16.59 -0.66
N SER A 603 -20.48 17.16 -1.27
CA SER A 603 -21.27 16.46 -2.28
C SER A 603 -20.46 16.41 -3.57
N THR A 604 -20.24 15.21 -4.12
CA THR A 604 -19.48 14.99 -5.36
C THR A 604 -18.06 15.57 -5.27
N ASP A 605 -17.42 15.34 -4.12
CA ASP A 605 -16.06 15.78 -3.83
C ASP A 605 -15.12 14.59 -3.96
N THR A 606 -14.36 14.54 -5.05
CA THR A 606 -13.30 13.56 -5.21
C THR A 606 -12.01 14.13 -4.66
N TYR A 607 -11.34 13.37 -3.80
CA TYR A 607 -10.12 13.78 -3.11
C TYR A 607 -9.18 12.59 -2.93
N GLY A 608 -7.89 12.87 -2.73
CA GLY A 608 -6.88 11.84 -2.53
C GLY A 608 -6.34 11.83 -1.10
N TRP A 609 -6.28 10.65 -0.47
CA TRP A 609 -5.50 10.46 0.75
C TRP A 609 -4.07 10.04 0.45
N GLN A 610 -3.14 10.51 1.26
CA GLN A 610 -1.82 9.94 1.37
C GLN A 610 -1.36 9.94 2.81
N ILE A 611 -0.87 8.79 3.29
CA ILE A 611 -0.53 8.61 4.69
C ILE A 611 0.87 8.03 4.81
N ARG A 612 1.67 8.65 5.67
CA ARG A 612 3.00 8.19 6.01
C ARG A 612 3.12 8.00 7.51
N LEU A 613 3.76 6.92 7.92
CA LEU A 613 4.11 6.64 9.30
C LEU A 613 5.63 6.64 9.43
N SER A 614 6.16 7.22 10.50
CA SER A 614 7.58 7.08 10.85
C SER A 614 7.88 5.63 11.28
N GLY A 615 8.02 4.73 10.30
CA GLY A 615 8.21 3.29 10.52
C GLY A 615 9.59 2.93 11.07
N GLN A 616 9.69 1.72 11.66
CA GLN A 616 10.97 1.18 12.11
C GLN A 616 11.80 0.69 10.91
N PRO A 617 13.03 1.19 10.72
CA PRO A 617 13.88 0.74 9.62
C PRO A 617 14.43 -0.66 9.88
N TYR A 618 14.73 -1.42 8.81
CA TYR A 618 15.36 -2.73 8.90
C TYR A 618 16.53 -2.87 7.92
N LEU A 619 17.37 -3.89 8.13
CA LEU A 619 18.50 -4.20 7.25
C LEU A 619 18.09 -5.24 6.21
N ILE A 620 18.33 -4.96 4.94
CA ILE A 620 18.25 -5.93 3.86
C ILE A 620 19.58 -6.70 3.84
N ARG A 621 19.53 -8.03 3.92
CA ARG A 621 20.71 -8.89 4.03
C ARG A 621 20.88 -9.83 2.86
#